data_AF-A0A0J7KY80-F1
#
_entry.id   AF-A0A0J7KY80-F1
#
_cell.length_a   1.000
_cell.length_b   1.000
_cell.length_c   1.000
_cell.angle_alpha   90.00
_cell.angle_beta   90.00
_cell.angle_gamma   90.00
#
_symmetry.space_group_name_H-M   'P 1'
#
loop_
_entity.id
_entity.type
_entity.pdbx_description
1 polymer ?
#
loop_
_entity_poly.entity_id
_entity_poly.type
_entity_poly.pdbx_seq_one_letter_code
_entity_poly.pdbx_strand_id
1 'polypeptide(L)'
;MEIAKELILILKQNNKSHVGYGLQKECEALVGHILQNMIRSEMPPLHAVMKNEEDSIRYREEGNQHFVMGDDLEAVECYTLSLAYADSDELMAYAYANRSAALYRKQLYKECLIDIDAALRHGYPKEKQKNLKERGDKAIIEIKKLLQIDSEDIDNQKDMDKAYLYAECIEKSDTTKPVENETTMKKDQWINVPRKQNAMTNENYLYYTTKIFPQKPRYLQNDDFSKLMYGPSQEVPVISDGVVISFSERYGRYYVATREFQPGDIVSIEDPYAHVIYEER
;
A
#
# COMPACT_ATOMS: atom_id res chain seq x y z
N MET A 1 14.85 18.12 -23.94
CA MET A 1 14.27 17.97 -25.29
C MET A 1 15.06 17.01 -26.17
N GLU A 2 16.40 17.09 -26.25
CA GLU A 2 17.20 16.19 -27.10
C GLU A 2 17.16 14.72 -26.66
N ILE A 3 17.22 14.45 -25.35
CA ILE A 3 17.11 13.08 -24.79
C ILE A 3 15.76 12.44 -25.14
N ALA A 4 14.65 13.18 -25.04
CA ALA A 4 13.33 12.67 -25.42
C ALA A 4 13.24 12.37 -26.93
N LYS A 5 13.84 13.21 -27.78
CA LYS A 5 13.92 12.97 -29.22
C LYS A 5 14.73 11.70 -29.53
N GLU A 6 15.85 11.50 -28.84
CA GLU A 6 16.71 10.32 -29.00
C GLU A 6 15.99 9.04 -28.56
N LEU A 7 15.33 9.05 -27.40
CA LEU A 7 14.54 7.90 -26.91
C LEU A 7 13.40 7.53 -27.86
N ILE A 8 12.69 8.53 -28.41
CA ILE A 8 11.62 8.29 -29.39
C ILE A 8 12.20 7.72 -30.70
N LEU A 9 13.37 8.18 -31.12
CA LEU A 9 14.04 7.65 -32.31
C LEU A 9 14.47 6.19 -32.12
N ILE A 10 15.01 5.86 -30.94
CA ILE A 10 15.40 4.50 -30.55
C ILE A 10 14.16 3.58 -30.53
N LEU A 11 13.05 4.03 -29.94
CA LEU A 11 11.78 3.28 -29.92
C LEU A 11 11.26 2.98 -31.33
N LYS A 12 11.32 3.98 -32.23
CA LYS A 12 10.91 3.79 -33.64
C LYS A 12 11.81 2.83 -34.41
N GLN A 13 13.11 2.76 -34.08
CA GLN A 13 14.07 1.91 -34.77
C GLN A 13 14.02 0.45 -34.29
N ASN A 14 13.84 0.25 -32.99
CA ASN A 14 13.92 -1.07 -32.36
C ASN A 14 12.61 -1.85 -32.44
N ASN A 15 11.46 -1.18 -32.47
CA ASN A 15 10.16 -1.84 -32.50
C ASN A 15 9.66 -2.00 -33.95
N LYS A 16 10.21 -3.00 -34.67
CA LYS A 16 9.67 -3.42 -35.97
C LYS A 16 8.51 -4.38 -35.77
N SER A 17 7.36 -3.96 -36.25
CA SER A 17 6.09 -4.66 -36.15
C SER A 17 6.13 -6.08 -36.75
N HIS A 18 5.76 -7.09 -35.97
CA HIS A 18 5.59 -8.47 -36.47
C HIS A 18 4.31 -8.54 -37.31
N VAL A 19 4.43 -8.96 -38.56
CA VAL A 19 3.35 -9.00 -39.55
C VAL A 19 2.30 -10.03 -39.13
N GLY A 20 1.13 -9.62 -38.61
CA GLY A 20 0.10 -10.61 -38.28
C GLY A 20 -1.25 -10.14 -37.72
N TYR A 21 -1.42 -8.91 -37.23
CA TYR A 21 -2.67 -8.55 -36.53
C TYR A 21 -3.36 -7.33 -37.17
N GLY A 22 -4.63 -7.53 -37.56
CA GLY A 22 -5.44 -6.69 -38.48
C GLY A 22 -5.83 -5.27 -38.06
N LEU A 23 -5.07 -4.60 -37.20
CA LEU A 23 -5.19 -3.15 -36.91
C LEU A 23 -3.82 -2.45 -36.74
N GLN A 24 -2.71 -3.14 -37.02
CA GLN A 24 -1.34 -2.65 -36.75
C GLN A 24 -1.02 -1.31 -37.41
N LYS A 25 -1.38 -1.11 -38.68
CA LYS A 25 -1.00 0.10 -39.43
C LYS A 25 -1.64 1.37 -38.89
N GLU A 26 -2.89 1.29 -38.46
CA GLU A 26 -3.65 2.42 -37.92
C GLU A 26 -3.17 2.76 -36.50
N CYS A 27 -2.93 1.73 -35.68
CA CYS A 27 -2.32 1.89 -34.35
C CYS A 27 -0.89 2.45 -34.44
N GLU A 28 -0.07 1.97 -35.37
CA GLU A 28 1.28 2.48 -35.62
C GLU A 28 1.26 3.94 -36.09
N ALA A 29 0.33 4.30 -36.96
CA ALA A 29 0.14 5.67 -37.40
C ALA A 29 -0.27 6.59 -36.24
N LEU A 30 -1.18 6.12 -35.37
CA LEU A 30 -1.61 6.86 -34.19
C LEU A 30 -0.48 7.03 -33.17
N VAL A 31 0.24 5.96 -32.83
CA VAL A 31 1.41 6.02 -31.94
C VAL A 31 2.48 6.92 -32.53
N GLY A 32 2.75 6.80 -33.82
CA GLY A 32 3.68 7.67 -34.54
C GLY A 32 3.28 9.15 -34.47
N HIS A 33 1.98 9.43 -34.63
CA HIS A 33 1.40 10.78 -34.51
C HIS A 33 1.52 11.33 -33.08
N ILE A 34 1.18 10.55 -32.07
CA ILE A 34 1.31 10.93 -30.65
C ILE A 34 2.77 11.23 -30.31
N LEU A 35 3.69 10.33 -30.64
CA LEU A 35 5.13 10.52 -30.38
C LEU A 35 5.68 11.74 -31.10
N GLN A 36 5.23 12.00 -32.33
CA GLN A 36 5.67 13.17 -33.09
C GLN A 36 5.11 14.48 -32.52
N ASN A 37 3.89 14.47 -32.01
CA ASN A 37 3.31 15.61 -31.31
C ASN A 37 3.98 15.83 -29.95
N MET A 38 4.32 14.77 -29.21
CA MET A 38 5.08 14.88 -27.95
C MET A 38 6.42 15.59 -28.13
N ILE A 39 7.11 15.39 -29.26
CA ILE A 39 8.36 16.12 -29.59
C ILE A 39 8.11 17.61 -29.83
N ARG A 40 6.93 17.96 -30.35
CA ARG A 40 6.57 19.33 -30.75
C ARG A 40 5.92 20.10 -29.60
N SER A 41 5.31 19.40 -28.66
CA SER A 41 4.74 19.98 -27.44
C SER A 41 5.84 20.32 -26.46
N GLU A 42 5.82 21.54 -25.94
CA GLU A 42 6.59 21.88 -24.76
C GLU A 42 5.97 21.14 -23.57
N MET A 43 6.75 20.26 -22.93
CA MET A 43 6.34 19.67 -21.67
C MET A 43 6.19 20.80 -20.64
N PRO A 44 5.13 20.79 -19.81
CA PRO A 44 5.02 21.77 -18.75
C PRO A 44 6.28 21.72 -17.87
N PRO A 45 6.78 22.86 -17.39
CA PRO A 45 7.92 22.88 -16.49
C PRO A 45 7.60 22.05 -15.24
N LEU A 46 8.46 21.09 -14.93
CA LEU A 46 8.38 20.33 -13.68
C LEU A 46 8.85 21.25 -12.55
N HIS A 47 7.92 21.71 -11.73
CA HIS A 47 8.22 22.43 -10.51
C HIS A 47 8.26 21.43 -9.37
N ALA A 48 9.47 20.98 -9.00
CA ALA A 48 9.62 20.06 -7.89
C ALA A 48 9.08 20.71 -6.61
N VAL A 49 8.02 20.13 -6.04
CA VAL A 49 7.51 20.52 -4.74
C VAL A 49 8.52 20.09 -3.69
N MET A 50 9.00 21.07 -2.93
CA MET A 50 9.92 20.83 -1.82
C MET A 50 9.16 20.97 -0.50
N LYS A 51 9.70 20.29 0.52
CA LYS A 51 9.33 20.52 1.91
C LYS A 51 9.49 22.01 2.24
N ASN A 52 8.49 22.57 2.89
CA ASN A 52 8.45 23.95 3.28
C ASN A 52 7.62 24.13 4.56
N GLU A 53 8.07 25.06 5.40
CA GLU A 53 7.45 25.39 6.67
C GLU A 53 6.00 25.87 6.50
N GLU A 54 5.72 26.73 5.50
CA GLU A 54 4.41 27.35 5.33
C GLU A 54 3.29 26.34 5.06
N ASP A 55 3.48 25.42 4.13
CA ASP A 55 2.52 24.37 3.80
C ASP A 55 2.37 23.40 4.98
N SER A 56 3.49 23.05 5.63
CA SER A 56 3.45 22.17 6.81
C SER A 56 2.59 22.77 7.93
N ILE A 57 2.74 24.06 8.22
CA ILE A 57 1.92 24.77 9.21
C ILE A 57 0.47 24.87 8.76
N ARG A 58 0.21 25.25 7.49
CA ARG A 58 -1.15 25.37 6.94
C ARG A 58 -1.94 24.08 7.12
N TYR A 59 -1.38 22.95 6.67
CA TYR A 59 -2.06 21.65 6.80
C TYR A 59 -2.22 21.23 8.26
N ARG A 60 -1.27 21.56 9.14
CA ARG A 60 -1.42 21.30 10.57
C ARG A 60 -2.58 22.09 11.19
N GLU A 61 -2.76 23.35 10.77
CA GLU A 61 -3.86 24.19 11.25
C GLU A 61 -5.22 23.73 10.70
N GLU A 62 -5.28 23.35 9.42
CA GLU A 62 -6.46 22.73 8.81
C GLU A 62 -6.83 21.41 9.52
N GLY A 63 -5.84 20.56 9.80
CA GLY A 63 -6.04 19.35 10.59
C GLY A 63 -6.58 19.65 12.01
N ASN A 64 -6.15 20.74 12.64
CA ASN A 64 -6.71 21.16 13.93
C ASN A 64 -8.18 21.58 13.81
N GLN A 65 -8.57 22.20 12.70
CA GLN A 65 -9.97 22.58 12.46
C GLN A 65 -10.84 21.32 12.33
N HIS A 66 -10.44 20.37 11.47
CA HIS A 66 -11.13 19.09 11.33
C HIS A 66 -11.19 18.31 12.65
N PHE A 67 -10.10 18.28 13.41
CA PHE A 67 -10.07 17.63 14.72
C PHE A 67 -11.04 18.28 15.72
N VAL A 68 -11.19 19.60 15.70
CA VAL A 68 -12.18 20.29 16.55
C VAL A 68 -13.61 20.00 16.10
N MET A 69 -13.84 19.86 14.79
CA MET A 69 -15.15 19.48 14.22
C MET A 69 -15.54 18.02 14.53
N GLY A 70 -14.56 17.18 14.85
CA GLY A 70 -14.76 15.73 15.08
C GLY A 70 -14.55 14.88 13.83
N ASP A 71 -14.12 15.51 12.73
CA ASP A 71 -13.77 14.87 11.46
C ASP A 71 -12.34 14.29 11.58
N ASP A 72 -12.20 13.27 12.43
CA ASP A 72 -10.89 12.77 12.84
C ASP A 72 -10.12 12.08 11.68
N LEU A 73 -10.79 11.60 10.61
CA LEU A 73 -10.10 11.00 9.46
C LEU A 73 -9.45 12.08 8.58
N GLU A 74 -10.22 13.12 8.27
CA GLU A 74 -9.78 14.31 7.55
C GLU A 74 -8.64 15.00 8.33
N ALA A 75 -8.74 15.05 9.66
CA ALA A 75 -7.65 15.53 10.50
C ALA A 75 -6.36 14.70 10.33
N VAL A 76 -6.46 13.35 10.28
CA VAL A 76 -5.30 12.47 10.05
C VAL A 76 -4.68 12.71 8.67
N GLU A 77 -5.50 12.91 7.64
CA GLU A 77 -5.03 13.23 6.29
C GLU A 77 -4.27 14.56 6.27
N CYS A 78 -4.86 15.64 6.81
CA CYS A 78 -4.21 16.94 6.92
C CYS A 78 -2.90 16.89 7.73
N TYR A 79 -2.86 16.18 8.86
CA TYR A 79 -1.62 16.03 9.61
C TYR A 79 -0.56 15.19 8.86
N THR A 80 -0.98 14.25 8.02
CA THR A 80 -0.07 13.48 7.17
C THR A 80 0.52 14.35 6.05
N LEU A 81 -0.29 15.23 5.45
CA LEU A 81 0.21 16.26 4.54
C LEU A 81 1.18 17.21 5.26
N SER A 82 0.85 17.65 6.47
CA SER A 82 1.76 18.48 7.28
C SER A 82 3.13 17.83 7.48
N LEU A 83 3.18 16.52 7.75
CA LEU A 83 4.42 15.74 7.84
C LEU A 83 5.17 15.63 6.50
N ALA A 84 4.44 15.47 5.40
CA ALA A 84 5.03 15.40 4.07
C ALA A 84 5.76 16.69 3.69
N TYR A 85 5.23 17.84 4.11
CA TYR A 85 5.82 19.16 3.87
C TYR A 85 6.81 19.61 4.95
N ALA A 86 6.84 18.99 6.13
CA ALA A 86 7.72 19.39 7.23
C ALA A 86 9.21 19.29 6.85
N ASP A 87 9.92 20.42 6.98
CA ASP A 87 11.36 20.58 6.72
C ASP A 87 12.22 20.65 8.01
N SER A 88 11.59 20.62 9.19
CA SER A 88 12.26 20.64 10.49
C SER A 88 11.69 19.63 11.48
N ASP A 89 12.52 19.22 12.44
CA ASP A 89 12.13 18.31 13.53
C ASP A 89 11.00 18.89 14.39
N GLU A 90 11.01 20.21 14.62
CA GLU A 90 9.96 20.86 15.40
C GLU A 90 8.58 20.70 14.72
N LEU A 91 8.49 20.98 13.42
CA LEU A 91 7.26 20.81 12.66
C LEU A 91 6.79 19.35 12.67
N MET A 92 7.72 18.40 12.46
CA MET A 92 7.42 16.97 12.56
C MET A 92 6.89 16.59 13.94
N ALA A 93 7.54 17.05 15.01
CA ALA A 93 7.14 16.74 16.38
C ALA A 93 5.71 17.21 16.66
N TYR A 94 5.34 18.42 16.23
CA TYR A 94 3.97 18.93 16.38
C TYR A 94 2.95 18.17 15.53
N ALA A 95 3.29 17.84 14.28
CA ALA A 95 2.39 17.10 13.41
C ALA A 95 2.12 15.68 13.91
N TYR A 96 3.15 14.94 14.34
CA TYR A 96 2.99 13.63 14.99
C TYR A 96 2.18 13.71 16.31
N ALA A 97 2.45 14.73 17.14
CA ALA A 97 1.71 14.92 18.39
C ALA A 97 0.22 15.21 18.16
N ASN A 98 -0.12 15.92 17.08
CA ASN A 98 -1.51 16.20 16.72
C ASN A 98 -2.17 14.98 16.05
N ARG A 99 -1.47 14.29 15.14
CA ARG A 99 -1.99 13.10 14.47
C ARG A 99 -2.27 11.95 15.44
N SER A 100 -1.41 11.74 16.44
CA SER A 100 -1.69 10.76 17.51
C SER A 100 -2.99 11.07 18.27
N ALA A 101 -3.43 12.33 18.35
CA ALA A 101 -4.70 12.69 18.99
C ALA A 101 -5.90 12.19 18.20
N ALA A 102 -5.87 12.40 16.88
CA ALA A 102 -6.91 11.97 15.96
C ALA A 102 -6.96 10.43 15.86
N LEU A 103 -5.79 9.79 15.75
CA LEU A 103 -5.67 8.32 15.75
C LEU A 103 -6.24 7.70 17.03
N TYR A 104 -5.96 8.30 18.19
CA TYR A 104 -6.52 7.84 19.46
C TYR A 104 -8.06 7.88 19.46
N ARG A 105 -8.68 8.96 18.97
CA ARG A 105 -10.16 9.05 18.88
C ARG A 105 -10.75 8.02 17.93
N LYS A 106 -10.04 7.68 16.86
CA LYS A 106 -10.39 6.60 15.92
C LYS A 106 -10.09 5.19 16.45
N GLN A 107 -9.65 5.05 17.71
CA GLN A 107 -9.32 3.77 18.34
C GLN A 107 -8.14 3.03 17.66
N LEU A 108 -7.34 3.75 16.87
CA LEU A 108 -6.10 3.28 16.26
C LEU A 108 -4.95 3.44 17.26
N TYR A 109 -5.05 2.66 18.35
CA TYR A 109 -4.19 2.84 19.53
C TYR A 109 -2.73 2.50 19.27
N LYS A 110 -2.44 1.54 18.38
CA LYS A 110 -1.05 1.16 18.06
C LYS A 110 -0.36 2.28 17.28
N GLU A 111 -1.04 2.78 16.25
CA GLU A 111 -0.60 3.88 15.41
C GLU A 111 -0.44 5.17 16.23
N CYS A 112 -1.37 5.42 17.16
CA CYS A 112 -1.24 6.49 18.14
C CYS A 112 0.07 6.40 18.94
N LEU A 113 0.45 5.23 19.44
CA LEU A 113 1.69 5.06 20.22
C LEU A 113 2.95 5.27 19.38
N ILE A 114 2.94 4.83 18.11
CA ILE A 114 4.02 5.06 17.15
C ILE A 114 4.24 6.56 16.94
N ASP A 115 3.15 7.32 16.71
CA ASP A 115 3.23 8.76 16.52
C ASP A 115 3.67 9.51 17.80
N ILE A 116 3.27 9.03 18.99
CA ILE A 116 3.75 9.60 20.26
C ILE A 116 5.27 9.42 20.39
N ASP A 117 5.78 8.23 20.12
CA ASP A 117 7.22 7.95 20.13
C ASP A 117 7.98 8.82 19.12
N ALA A 118 7.48 8.92 17.89
CA ALA A 118 8.05 9.77 16.86
C ALA A 118 8.10 11.25 17.29
N ALA A 119 7.01 11.77 17.85
CA ALA A 119 6.98 13.14 18.36
C ALA A 119 8.05 13.38 19.44
N LEU A 120 8.23 12.45 20.37
CA LEU A 120 9.26 12.54 21.41
C LEU A 120 10.68 12.48 20.83
N ARG A 121 10.93 11.62 19.84
CA ARG A 121 12.23 11.53 19.15
C ARG A 121 12.59 12.81 18.40
N HIS A 122 11.60 13.49 17.80
CA HIS A 122 11.78 14.78 17.13
C HIS A 122 11.80 15.98 18.10
N GLY A 123 11.87 15.76 19.41
CA GLY A 123 12.11 16.84 20.38
C GLY A 123 10.87 17.61 20.80
N TYR A 124 9.68 16.99 20.81
CA TYR A 124 8.45 17.65 21.27
C TYR A 124 8.62 18.32 22.65
N PRO A 125 8.16 19.57 22.85
CA PRO A 125 8.48 20.36 24.05
C PRO A 125 8.10 19.68 25.37
N LYS A 126 9.05 19.60 26.31
CA LYS A 126 8.90 18.88 27.59
C LYS A 126 7.69 19.33 28.40
N GLU A 127 7.37 20.62 28.31
CA GLU A 127 6.24 21.25 29.01
C GLU A 127 4.89 20.72 28.49
N LYS A 128 4.84 20.30 27.22
CA LYS A 128 3.63 19.78 26.54
C LYS A 128 3.57 18.25 26.52
N GLN A 129 4.65 17.55 26.88
CA GLN A 129 4.72 16.08 26.85
C GLN A 129 3.76 15.40 27.83
N LYS A 130 3.29 16.09 28.89
CA LYS A 130 2.36 15.52 29.86
C LYS A 130 1.10 14.95 29.17
N ASN A 131 0.48 15.73 28.28
CA ASN A 131 -0.73 15.31 27.57
C ASN A 131 -0.46 14.14 26.61
N LEU A 132 0.74 14.09 26.04
CA LEU A 132 1.19 13.03 25.14
C LEU A 132 1.34 11.71 25.90
N LYS A 133 2.00 11.74 27.06
CA LYS A 133 2.17 10.58 27.95
C LYS A 133 0.83 10.07 28.47
N GLU A 134 -0.04 10.96 28.95
CA GLU A 134 -1.38 10.57 29.40
C GLU A 134 -2.22 9.91 28.28
N ARG A 135 -2.07 10.37 27.03
CA ARG A 135 -2.71 9.72 25.87
C ARG A 135 -2.13 8.34 25.61
N GLY A 136 -0.80 8.20 25.69
CA GLY A 136 -0.11 6.93 25.54
C GLY A 136 -0.53 5.90 26.59
N ASP A 137 -0.59 6.30 27.87
CA ASP A 137 -1.03 5.43 28.97
C ASP A 137 -2.46 4.94 28.74
N LYS A 138 -3.36 5.84 28.33
CA LYS A 138 -4.75 5.48 28.00
C LYS A 138 -4.82 4.53 26.81
N ALA A 139 -4.04 4.77 25.75
CA ALA A 139 -3.99 3.89 24.59
C ALA A 139 -3.53 2.47 24.96
N ILE A 140 -2.53 2.35 25.83
CA ILE A 140 -2.05 1.05 26.35
C ILE A 140 -3.15 0.35 27.16
N ILE A 141 -3.84 1.07 28.04
CA ILE A 141 -4.95 0.52 28.83
C ILE A 141 -6.04 -0.03 27.90
N GLU A 142 -6.43 0.71 26.87
CA GLU A 142 -7.44 0.24 25.91
C GLU A 142 -6.95 -0.97 25.11
N ILE A 143 -5.71 -1.00 24.65
CA ILE A 143 -5.13 -2.19 23.99
C ILE A 143 -5.19 -3.41 24.93
N LYS A 144 -4.80 -3.27 26.19
CA LYS A 144 -4.84 -4.37 27.18
C LYS A 144 -6.25 -4.91 27.37
N LYS A 145 -7.24 -4.02 27.50
CA LYS A 145 -8.66 -4.39 27.58
C LYS A 145 -9.12 -5.16 26.34
N LEU A 146 -8.74 -4.68 25.16
CA LEU A 146 -9.11 -5.31 23.88
C LEU A 146 -8.49 -6.70 23.71
N LEU A 147 -7.29 -6.92 24.26
CA LEU A 147 -6.58 -8.20 24.20
C LEU A 147 -6.97 -9.17 25.33
N GLN A 148 -7.84 -8.77 26.27
CA GLN A 148 -8.25 -9.59 27.43
C GLN A 148 -7.04 -10.12 28.23
N ILE A 149 -6.00 -9.28 28.39
CA ILE A 149 -4.84 -9.60 29.22
C ILE A 149 -5.17 -9.16 30.64
N ASP A 150 -5.34 -10.12 31.56
CA ASP A 150 -5.62 -9.86 32.97
C ASP A 150 -4.46 -9.12 33.64
N SER A 151 -4.80 -8.17 34.52
CA SER A 151 -3.88 -7.23 35.16
C SER A 151 -2.92 -7.83 36.19
N GLU A 152 -3.02 -9.12 36.48
CA GLU A 152 -2.22 -9.79 37.52
C GLU A 152 -0.97 -10.50 36.99
N ASP A 153 -0.90 -10.77 35.68
CA ASP A 153 0.32 -11.24 35.05
C ASP A 153 1.01 -10.09 34.32
N ILE A 154 2.26 -9.85 34.73
CA ILE A 154 3.37 -9.17 34.03
C ILE A 154 3.94 -8.02 34.85
N ASP A 155 4.81 -8.42 35.77
CA ASP A 155 6.01 -7.66 36.06
C ASP A 155 7.05 -7.95 34.97
N ASN A 156 7.77 -6.91 34.54
CA ASN A 156 8.82 -6.86 33.51
C ASN A 156 8.40 -6.66 32.05
N GLN A 157 8.70 -5.46 31.54
CA GLN A 157 9.33 -5.08 30.25
C GLN A 157 9.22 -5.99 28.99
N LYS A 158 9.21 -7.32 29.12
CA LYS A 158 9.29 -8.31 28.05
C LYS A 158 8.01 -8.47 27.20
N ASP A 159 6.83 -8.18 27.73
CA ASP A 159 5.59 -8.32 26.93
C ASP A 159 5.23 -7.06 26.15
N MET A 160 5.74 -5.89 26.56
CA MET A 160 5.75 -4.69 25.71
C MET A 160 6.68 -4.88 24.51
N ASP A 161 7.82 -5.54 24.70
CA ASP A 161 8.70 -5.94 23.59
C ASP A 161 7.98 -6.87 22.62
N LYS A 162 7.00 -7.68 23.05
CA LYS A 162 6.21 -8.55 22.15
C LYS A 162 5.19 -7.80 21.28
N ALA A 163 4.73 -6.64 21.75
CA ALA A 163 3.93 -5.70 20.95
C ALA A 163 4.82 -4.82 20.05
N TYR A 164 6.06 -4.52 20.48
CA TYR A 164 7.10 -3.84 19.70
C TYR A 164 7.79 -4.75 18.66
N LEU A 165 7.84 -6.07 18.89
CA LEU A 165 8.54 -7.09 18.09
C LEU A 165 7.96 -7.29 16.67
N TYR A 166 6.82 -6.68 16.36
CA TYR A 166 6.32 -6.64 14.99
C TYR A 166 7.04 -5.64 14.09
N ALA A 167 7.78 -4.68 14.66
CA ALA A 167 8.59 -3.72 13.92
C ALA A 167 10.00 -4.24 13.57
N GLU A 168 10.50 -5.25 14.29
CA GLU A 168 11.91 -5.70 14.21
C GLU A 168 12.15 -6.86 13.21
N CYS A 169 11.10 -7.43 12.60
CA CYS A 169 11.24 -8.52 11.62
C CYS A 169 11.77 -8.10 10.23
N ILE A 170 12.33 -6.89 10.08
CA ILE A 170 12.95 -6.44 8.82
C ILE A 170 14.42 -6.84 8.71
N GLU A 171 15.11 -7.19 9.81
CA GLU A 171 16.52 -7.58 9.71
C GLU A 171 16.83 -8.87 10.50
N LYS A 172 17.26 -9.89 9.76
CA LYS A 172 17.86 -11.17 10.18
C LYS A 172 16.89 -12.36 10.30
N SER A 173 16.85 -13.19 9.28
CA SER A 173 17.66 -14.42 9.28
C SER A 173 17.30 -15.33 8.11
N ASP A 174 18.27 -15.47 7.22
CA ASP A 174 18.42 -16.59 6.31
C ASP A 174 19.17 -17.69 7.07
N THR A 175 18.62 -18.91 7.15
CA THR A 175 19.36 -20.20 7.15
C THR A 175 18.41 -21.40 7.38
N THR A 176 18.05 -22.05 6.27
CA THR A 176 18.07 -23.52 6.03
C THR A 176 17.45 -24.53 7.02
N LYS A 177 16.30 -25.09 6.58
CA LYS A 177 15.86 -26.52 6.53
C LYS A 177 15.51 -27.29 7.85
N PRO A 178 14.76 -28.42 7.81
CA PRO A 178 13.67 -28.85 6.89
C PRO A 178 12.42 -29.49 7.58
N VAL A 179 11.32 -29.49 6.82
CA VAL A 179 10.22 -30.49 6.67
C VAL A 179 10.13 -31.69 7.63
N GLU A 180 8.93 -31.90 8.20
CA GLU A 180 8.16 -33.18 8.30
C GLU A 180 6.77 -32.85 8.91
N ASN A 181 5.67 -32.93 8.14
CA ASN A 181 4.79 -34.07 7.87
C ASN A 181 3.77 -34.40 8.99
N GLU A 182 2.48 -34.33 8.60
CA GLU A 182 1.33 -35.22 8.93
C GLU A 182 0.05 -34.46 9.31
N THR A 183 -0.87 -34.24 8.37
CA THR A 183 -2.05 -35.07 8.01
C THR A 183 -3.15 -35.11 9.08
N THR A 184 -4.31 -34.46 8.84
CA THR A 184 -5.62 -35.14 8.70
C THR A 184 -6.78 -34.18 8.42
N MET A 185 -7.68 -34.65 7.56
CA MET A 185 -8.83 -34.00 6.93
C MET A 185 -10.06 -33.90 7.84
N LYS A 186 -10.98 -32.95 7.57
CA LYS A 186 -12.35 -33.25 7.04
C LYS A 186 -13.30 -32.03 6.97
N LYS A 187 -13.82 -31.87 5.74
CA LYS A 187 -15.22 -31.67 5.28
C LYS A 187 -16.00 -30.38 5.54
N ASP A 188 -16.34 -29.77 4.41
CA ASP A 188 -17.34 -28.74 4.17
C ASP A 188 -18.74 -29.07 4.68
N GLN A 189 -19.45 -28.03 5.15
CA GLN A 189 -20.90 -27.94 5.01
C GLN A 189 -21.31 -26.48 4.79
N TRP A 190 -21.79 -26.21 3.56
CA TRP A 190 -22.50 -25.00 3.18
C TRP A 190 -23.75 -24.83 4.05
N ILE A 191 -23.87 -23.68 4.72
CA ILE A 191 -25.13 -23.21 5.29
C ILE A 191 -25.50 -21.88 4.60
N ASN A 192 -26.71 -21.86 4.06
CA ASN A 192 -27.32 -20.81 3.25
C ASN A 192 -27.24 -19.41 3.89
N VAL A 193 -26.78 -18.42 3.11
CA VAL A 193 -26.76 -17.00 3.47
C VAL A 193 -28.13 -16.37 3.15
N PRO A 194 -28.90 -15.84 4.12
CA PRO A 194 -30.01 -14.95 3.82
C PRO A 194 -29.46 -13.54 3.58
N ARG A 195 -29.80 -13.00 2.40
CA ARG A 195 -29.56 -11.62 1.99
C ARG A 195 -30.24 -10.67 2.98
N LYS A 196 -29.47 -9.95 3.81
CA LYS A 196 -29.96 -8.77 4.53
C LYS A 196 -29.28 -7.52 3.98
N GLN A 197 -30.10 -6.70 3.34
CA GLN A 197 -29.80 -5.32 3.00
C GLN A 197 -29.69 -4.48 4.28
N ASN A 198 -28.82 -3.48 4.23
CA ASN A 198 -28.70 -2.34 5.14
C ASN A 198 -28.23 -2.65 6.58
N ALA A 199 -26.90 -2.62 6.77
CA ALA A 199 -26.29 -2.18 8.01
C ALA A 199 -24.91 -1.59 7.70
N MET A 200 -24.74 -0.29 7.95
CA MET A 200 -23.44 0.35 8.16
C MET A 200 -22.82 -0.34 9.38
N THR A 201 -22.13 -1.45 9.17
CA THR A 201 -21.36 -2.10 10.23
C THR A 201 -19.99 -1.45 10.24
N ASN A 202 -19.67 -0.78 11.36
CA ASN A 202 -18.31 -0.59 11.83
C ASN A 202 -17.54 -1.90 11.59
N GLU A 203 -16.80 -1.96 10.47
CA GLU A 203 -15.87 -3.04 10.22
C GLU A 203 -14.73 -2.85 11.23
N ASN A 204 -14.85 -3.57 12.33
CA ASN A 204 -13.98 -3.44 13.47
C ASN A 204 -12.57 -3.85 13.03
N TYR A 205 -11.67 -2.88 12.81
CA TYR A 205 -10.26 -3.08 12.43
C TYR A 205 -9.55 -4.10 13.34
N LEU A 206 -10.04 -4.23 14.58
CA LEU A 206 -9.62 -5.22 15.55
C LEU A 206 -9.86 -6.69 15.12
N TYR A 207 -10.89 -6.96 14.31
CA TYR A 207 -11.20 -8.29 13.77
C TYR A 207 -10.07 -8.83 12.89
N TYR A 208 -9.47 -7.98 12.06
CA TYR A 208 -8.36 -8.37 11.20
C TYR A 208 -7.06 -8.54 12.00
N THR A 209 -6.79 -7.64 12.95
CA THR A 209 -5.54 -7.65 13.73
C THR A 209 -5.45 -8.76 14.78
N THR A 210 -6.57 -9.31 15.24
CA THR A 210 -6.60 -10.38 16.27
C THR A 210 -6.66 -11.80 15.70
N LYS A 211 -7.18 -11.98 14.48
CA LYS A 211 -7.29 -13.30 13.83
C LYS A 211 -6.25 -13.57 12.76
N ILE A 212 -5.71 -12.53 12.13
CA ILE A 212 -4.66 -12.67 11.13
C ILE A 212 -3.36 -12.47 11.88
N PHE A 213 -2.74 -13.57 12.30
CA PHE A 213 -1.30 -13.53 12.54
C PHE A 213 -0.69 -13.02 11.23
N PRO A 214 0.05 -11.90 11.24
CA PRO A 214 0.71 -11.41 10.05
C PRO A 214 1.73 -12.46 9.64
N GLN A 215 1.28 -13.36 8.78
CA GLN A 215 2.16 -14.09 7.90
C GLN A 215 2.79 -13.01 7.03
N LYS A 216 4.09 -13.12 6.77
CA LYS A 216 4.71 -12.33 5.71
C LYS A 216 3.80 -12.48 4.48
N PRO A 217 3.25 -11.41 3.91
CA PRO A 217 2.48 -11.56 2.69
C PRO A 217 3.34 -12.28 1.65
N ARG A 218 2.73 -13.07 0.75
CA ARG A 218 3.47 -13.99 -0.15
C ARG A 218 4.57 -13.27 -0.95
N TYR A 219 4.40 -11.98 -1.24
CA TYR A 219 5.41 -11.11 -1.86
C TYR A 219 6.64 -10.77 -1.01
N LEU A 220 6.68 -11.21 0.24
CA LEU A 220 7.84 -11.15 1.14
C LEU A 220 8.32 -12.56 1.56
N GLN A 221 7.60 -13.62 1.17
CA GLN A 221 7.93 -15.02 1.48
C GLN A 221 8.79 -15.66 0.38
N ASN A 222 8.51 -15.34 -0.89
CA ASN A 222 9.32 -15.71 -2.05
C ASN A 222 9.11 -14.63 -3.13
N ASP A 223 10.13 -13.82 -3.39
CA ASP A 223 10.08 -12.65 -4.27
C ASP A 223 10.08 -12.99 -5.77
N ASP A 224 9.98 -14.28 -6.13
CA ASP A 224 10.04 -14.69 -7.53
C ASP A 224 8.67 -14.55 -8.21
N PHE A 225 8.29 -13.29 -8.45
CA PHE A 225 7.20 -12.91 -9.36
C PHE A 225 7.60 -12.99 -10.83
N SER A 226 8.82 -13.45 -11.13
CA SER A 226 9.35 -13.48 -12.50
C SER A 226 8.89 -14.69 -13.29
N LYS A 227 8.08 -15.59 -12.70
CA LYS A 227 7.70 -16.85 -13.32
C LYS A 227 6.20 -17.06 -13.46
N LEU A 228 5.78 -17.30 -14.70
CA LEU A 228 4.44 -17.76 -15.05
C LEU A 228 4.21 -19.18 -14.52
N MET A 229 2.99 -19.45 -14.02
CA MET A 229 2.65 -20.73 -13.36
C MET A 229 2.98 -21.96 -14.22
N TYR A 230 2.53 -21.96 -15.48
CA TYR A 230 2.77 -23.06 -16.42
C TYR A 230 3.90 -22.77 -17.43
N GLY A 231 4.70 -21.71 -17.20
CA GLY A 231 5.67 -21.20 -18.17
C GLY A 231 5.01 -20.40 -19.30
N PRO A 232 5.81 -19.84 -20.22
CA PRO A 232 5.31 -18.98 -21.29
C PRO A 232 4.50 -19.77 -22.33
N SER A 233 3.35 -19.22 -22.73
CA SER A 233 2.55 -19.72 -23.84
C SER A 233 3.28 -19.55 -25.17
N GLN A 234 3.05 -20.48 -26.11
CA GLN A 234 3.65 -20.44 -27.45
C GLN A 234 3.16 -19.25 -28.29
N GLU A 235 1.90 -18.84 -28.11
CA GLU A 235 1.30 -17.74 -28.88
C GLU A 235 1.67 -16.38 -28.29
N VAL A 236 1.68 -16.27 -26.96
CA VAL A 236 1.98 -15.03 -26.23
C VAL A 236 2.89 -15.34 -25.05
N PRO A 237 4.22 -15.12 -25.16
CA PRO A 237 5.20 -15.51 -24.13
C PRO A 237 5.00 -14.82 -22.77
N VAL A 238 4.30 -13.69 -22.78
CA VAL A 238 3.94 -12.85 -21.63
C VAL A 238 2.86 -13.54 -20.75
N ILE A 239 2.18 -14.55 -21.29
CA ILE A 239 1.04 -15.23 -20.67
C ILE A 239 1.40 -16.68 -20.34
N SER A 240 0.84 -17.23 -19.26
CA SER A 240 1.05 -18.63 -18.84
C SER A 240 0.48 -19.65 -19.85
N ASP A 241 1.17 -20.78 -20.06
CA ASP A 241 0.72 -21.94 -20.88
C ASP A 241 -0.49 -22.65 -20.24
N GLY A 242 -1.65 -22.04 -20.43
CA GLY A 242 -2.87 -22.34 -19.69
C GLY A 242 -3.90 -21.21 -19.81
N VAL A 243 -3.52 -20.10 -20.44
CA VAL A 243 -4.41 -19.01 -20.83
C VAL A 243 -4.28 -18.76 -22.33
N VAL A 244 -5.42 -18.63 -23.01
CA VAL A 244 -5.50 -18.30 -24.44
C VAL A 244 -6.25 -17.00 -24.65
N ILE A 245 -5.91 -16.27 -25.71
CA ILE A 245 -6.63 -15.06 -26.11
C ILE A 245 -7.79 -15.46 -27.01
N SER A 246 -9.00 -15.04 -26.66
CA SER A 246 -10.20 -15.22 -27.49
C SER A 246 -10.81 -13.87 -27.83
N PHE A 247 -11.65 -13.84 -28.87
CA PHE A 247 -12.37 -12.64 -29.30
C PHE A 247 -13.88 -12.85 -29.24
N SER A 248 -14.61 -11.84 -28.82
CA SER A 248 -16.07 -11.77 -28.96
C SER A 248 -16.48 -10.36 -29.34
N GLU A 249 -17.57 -10.21 -30.10
CA GLU A 249 -18.09 -8.88 -30.47
C GLU A 249 -18.47 -8.05 -29.25
N ARG A 250 -18.91 -8.68 -28.16
CA ARG A 250 -19.35 -7.99 -26.94
C ARG A 250 -18.20 -7.47 -26.08
N TYR A 251 -17.13 -8.25 -25.94
CA TYR A 251 -16.05 -7.97 -24.98
C TYR A 251 -14.71 -7.65 -25.63
N GLY A 252 -14.62 -7.72 -26.96
CA GLY A 252 -13.35 -7.63 -27.66
C GLY A 252 -12.45 -8.84 -27.36
N ARG A 253 -11.14 -8.60 -27.18
CA ARG A 253 -10.17 -9.63 -26.80
C ARG A 253 -10.22 -9.89 -25.30
N TYR A 254 -10.24 -11.15 -24.90
CA TYR A 254 -10.26 -11.56 -23.49
C TYR A 254 -9.46 -12.83 -23.26
N TYR A 255 -9.04 -13.04 -22.01
CA TYR A 255 -8.33 -14.23 -21.58
C TYR A 255 -9.30 -15.35 -21.21
N VAL A 256 -8.97 -16.57 -21.64
CA VAL A 256 -9.69 -17.79 -21.29
C VAL A 256 -8.71 -18.76 -20.67
N ALA A 257 -8.99 -19.20 -19.45
CA ALA A 257 -8.22 -20.26 -18.80
C ALA A 257 -8.55 -21.61 -19.44
N THR A 258 -7.53 -22.30 -19.94
CA THR A 258 -7.61 -23.69 -20.44
C THR A 258 -7.11 -24.70 -19.40
N ARG A 259 -6.52 -24.22 -18.30
CA ARG A 259 -6.08 -25.00 -17.14
C ARG A 259 -6.60 -24.37 -15.84
N GLU A 260 -6.56 -25.13 -14.77
CA GLU A 260 -6.94 -24.64 -13.44
C GLU A 260 -5.84 -23.73 -12.87
N PHE A 261 -6.22 -22.63 -12.23
CA PHE A 261 -5.31 -21.73 -11.53
C PHE A 261 -5.79 -21.54 -10.10
N GLN A 262 -4.85 -21.53 -9.16
CA GLN A 262 -5.15 -21.31 -7.75
C GLN A 262 -4.99 -19.81 -7.40
N PRO A 263 -5.67 -19.32 -6.35
CA PRO A 263 -5.46 -17.97 -5.86
C PRO A 263 -3.98 -17.67 -5.59
N GLY A 264 -3.46 -16.65 -6.28
CA GLY A 264 -2.06 -16.23 -6.21
C GLY A 264 -1.15 -16.78 -7.31
N ASP A 265 -1.66 -17.57 -8.25
CA ASP A 265 -0.90 -17.95 -9.45
C ASP A 265 -0.78 -16.79 -10.44
N ILE A 266 0.40 -16.68 -11.08
CA ILE A 266 0.68 -15.62 -12.05
C ILE A 266 0.28 -16.09 -13.44
N VAL A 267 -0.76 -15.45 -13.99
CA VAL A 267 -1.32 -15.76 -15.32
C VAL A 267 -0.69 -14.96 -16.45
N SER A 268 -0.16 -13.76 -16.17
CA SER A 268 0.50 -12.89 -17.14
C SER A 268 1.52 -11.97 -16.45
N ILE A 269 2.64 -11.69 -17.12
CA ILE A 269 3.66 -10.73 -16.68
C ILE A 269 3.94 -9.81 -17.86
N GLU A 270 3.43 -8.57 -17.81
CA GLU A 270 3.64 -7.57 -18.87
C GLU A 270 4.57 -6.46 -18.40
N ASP A 271 5.51 -6.06 -19.27
CA ASP A 271 6.22 -4.80 -19.11
C ASP A 271 5.27 -3.66 -19.46
N PRO A 272 5.05 -2.66 -18.57
CA PRO A 272 4.11 -1.60 -18.86
C PRO A 272 4.59 -0.79 -20.06
N TYR A 273 3.67 -0.49 -20.99
CA TYR A 273 3.98 0.29 -22.20
C TYR A 273 4.54 1.69 -21.89
N ALA A 274 4.12 2.29 -20.77
CA ALA A 274 4.66 3.54 -20.24
C ALA A 274 4.52 3.58 -18.71
N HIS A 275 5.34 4.38 -18.04
CA HIS A 275 5.21 4.68 -16.60
C HIS A 275 5.00 6.18 -16.48
N VAL A 276 3.91 6.61 -15.84
CA VAL A 276 3.63 8.03 -15.59
C VAL A 276 3.35 8.16 -14.10
N ILE A 277 4.07 9.07 -13.45
CA ILE A 277 3.82 9.46 -12.06
C ILE A 277 2.85 10.64 -12.11
N TYR A 278 1.67 10.49 -11.52
CA TYR A 278 0.72 11.58 -11.33
C TYR A 278 0.90 12.18 -9.94
N GLU A 279 0.83 13.51 -9.84
CA GLU A 279 0.68 14.20 -8.56
C GLU A 279 -0.80 14.14 -8.15
N GLU A 280 -1.09 13.65 -6.93
CA GLU A 280 -2.33 14.01 -6.25
C GLU A 280 -2.20 15.48 -5.82
N ARG A 281 -3.16 16.30 -6.26
CA ARG A 281 -3.30 17.71 -5.88
C ARG A 281 -4.44 17.87 -4.91
#